data_AF-I6APM7-F1
#
_entry.id   AF-I6APM7-F1
#
_cell.length_a   1.000
_cell.length_b   1.000
_cell.length_c   1.000
_cell.angle_alpha   90.00
_cell.angle_beta   90.00
_cell.angle_gamma   90.00
#
_symmetry.space_group_name_H-M   'P 1'
#
loop_
_entity.id
_entity.type
_entity.pdbx_description
1 polymer ?
#
loop_
_entity_poly.entity_id
_entity_poly.type
_entity_poly.pdbx_seq_one_letter_code
_entity_poly.pdbx_strand_id
1 'polypeptide(L)'
;MRELYWIGPVSVLSAMPTPPLPTREVLDEDLQIIRATLLVLHDDFHKLSADAGAAVRRALDSIEEARSAMAFGANGSRASGD
;
A
#
# COMPACT_ATOMS: atom_id res chain seq x y z
N MET A 1 -25.48 -52.08 -7.87
CA MET A 1 -25.09 -50.82 -7.22
C MET A 1 -23.56 -50.83 -7.16
N ARG A 2 -22.86 -50.31 -8.18
CA ARG A 2 -22.32 -48.93 -8.29
C ARG A 2 -21.65 -48.50 -6.99
N GLU A 3 -20.32 -48.38 -6.98
CA GLU A 3 -19.61 -47.08 -6.99
C GLU A 3 -18.23 -47.27 -7.64
N LEU A 4 -18.02 -46.53 -8.74
CA LEU A 4 -16.74 -46.39 -9.43
C LEU A 4 -15.99 -45.25 -8.74
N TYR A 5 -14.89 -45.56 -8.08
CA TYR A 5 -14.03 -44.55 -7.46
C TYR A 5 -13.30 -43.77 -8.56
N TRP A 6 -13.79 -42.56 -8.85
CA TRP A 6 -13.10 -41.61 -9.71
C TRP A 6 -11.99 -40.92 -8.91
N ILE A 7 -10.73 -41.33 -9.12
CA ILE A 7 -9.56 -40.54 -8.70
C ILE A 7 -9.27 -39.59 -9.86
N GLY A 8 -9.95 -38.43 -9.87
CA GLY A 8 -9.56 -37.33 -10.73
C GLY A 8 -8.19 -36.79 -10.29
N PRO A 9 -7.32 -36.35 -11.21
CA PRO A 9 -6.09 -35.67 -10.82
C PRO A 9 -6.42 -34.40 -10.05
N VAL A 10 -5.76 -34.20 -8.91
CA VAL A 10 -5.76 -32.92 -8.19
C VAL A 10 -5.11 -31.92 -9.14
N SER A 11 -5.91 -31.03 -9.73
CA SER A 11 -5.38 -29.89 -10.48
C SER A 11 -4.53 -29.08 -9.51
N VAL A 12 -3.21 -29.19 -9.65
CA VAL A 12 -2.28 -28.26 -9.02
C VAL A 12 -2.69 -26.90 -9.56
N LEU A 13 -3.26 -26.04 -8.70
CA LEU A 13 -3.40 -24.63 -9.02
C LEU A 13 -1.99 -24.15 -9.35
N SER A 14 -1.70 -24.02 -10.65
CA SER A 14 -0.47 -23.44 -11.15
C SER A 14 -0.30 -22.13 -10.41
N ALA A 15 0.74 -22.05 -9.58
CA ALA A 15 1.00 -20.91 -8.73
C ALA A 15 0.97 -19.67 -9.63
N MET A 16 -0.05 -18.81 -9.46
CA MET A 16 -0.05 -17.54 -10.17
C MET A 16 1.25 -16.83 -9.78
N PRO A 17 2.05 -16.36 -10.75
CA PRO A 17 3.25 -15.62 -10.44
C PRO A 17 2.83 -14.42 -9.60
N THR A 18 3.40 -14.30 -8.40
CA THR A 18 3.15 -13.17 -7.53
C THR A 18 3.58 -11.91 -8.27
N PRO A 19 2.73 -10.89 -8.40
CA PRO A 19 3.13 -9.67 -9.08
C PRO A 19 4.37 -9.10 -8.39
N PRO A 20 5.31 -8.52 -9.16
CA PRO A 20 6.48 -7.90 -8.58
C PRO A 20 6.03 -6.81 -7.60
N LEU A 21 6.72 -6.73 -6.46
CA LEU A 21 6.48 -5.64 -5.51
C LEU A 21 6.72 -4.30 -6.23
N PRO A 22 5.89 -3.29 -5.98
CA PRO A 22 6.09 -1.96 -6.56
C PRO A 22 7.47 -1.43 -6.17
N THR A 23 8.12 -0.73 -7.10
CA THR A 23 9.37 -0.07 -6.77
C THR A 23 9.10 1.05 -5.77
N ARG A 24 10.16 1.47 -5.10
CA ARG A 24 10.06 2.53 -4.11
C ARG A 24 9.61 3.86 -4.71
N GLU A 25 10.01 4.14 -5.94
CA GLU A 25 9.58 5.32 -6.70
C GLU A 25 8.08 5.28 -6.97
N VAL A 26 7.56 4.13 -7.39
CA VAL A 26 6.11 3.93 -7.61
C VAL A 26 5.35 4.09 -6.30
N LEU A 27 5.86 3.55 -5.20
CA LEU A 27 5.23 3.70 -3.89
C LEU A 27 5.22 5.15 -3.39
N ASP A 28 6.28 5.92 -3.65
CA ASP A 28 6.32 7.35 -3.32
C ASP A 28 5.32 8.15 -4.17
N GLU A 29 5.23 7.85 -5.46
CA GLU A 29 4.26 8.46 -6.37
C GLU A 29 2.82 8.18 -5.92
N ASP A 30 2.50 6.92 -5.62
CA ASP A 30 1.18 6.52 -5.11
C ASP A 30 0.83 7.24 -3.80
N LEU A 31 1.78 7.35 -2.86
CA LEU A 31 1.57 8.07 -1.61
C LEU A 31 1.33 9.57 -1.84
N GLN A 32 2.00 10.18 -2.80
CA GLN A 32 1.75 11.58 -3.18
C GLN A 32 0.37 11.78 -3.80
N ILE A 33 -0.08 10.85 -4.65
CA ILE A 33 -1.44 10.87 -5.22
C ILE A 33 -2.48 10.82 -4.10
N ILE A 34 -2.36 9.84 -3.20
CA ILE A 34 -3.29 9.69 -2.07
C ILE A 34 -3.28 10.94 -1.20
N ARG A 35 -2.10 11.48 -0.88
CA ARG A 35 -1.96 12.73 -0.10
C ARG A 35 -2.66 13.91 -0.77
N ALA A 36 -2.46 14.09 -2.08
CA ALA A 36 -3.11 15.17 -2.83
C ALA A 36 -4.64 15.03 -2.82
N THR A 37 -5.16 13.81 -3.02
CA THR A 37 -6.59 13.53 -2.94
C THR A 37 -7.15 13.84 -1.55
N LEU A 38 -6.48 13.39 -0.49
CA LEU A 38 -6.92 13.64 0.89
C LEU A 38 -6.91 15.12 1.26
N LEU A 39 -5.94 15.90 0.78
CA LEU A 39 -5.91 17.35 0.98
C LEU A 39 -7.11 18.06 0.36
N VAL A 40 -7.51 17.66 -0.85
CA VAL A 40 -8.70 18.22 -1.52
C VAL A 40 -9.97 17.91 -0.73
N LEU A 41 -10.08 16.69 -0.19
CA LEU A 41 -11.29 16.24 0.48
C LEU A 41 -11.37 16.64 1.96
N HIS A 42 -10.24 17.03 2.59
CA HIS A 42 -10.17 17.32 4.02
C HIS A 42 -11.20 18.36 4.48
N ASP A 43 -11.30 19.48 3.76
CA ASP A 43 -12.18 20.58 4.17
C ASP A 43 -13.65 20.21 4.03
N ASP A 44 -14.00 19.39 3.04
CA ASP A 44 -15.36 18.91 2.84
C ASP A 44 -15.74 17.88 3.91
N PHE A 45 -14.82 16.97 4.24
CA PHE A 45 -15.04 16.05 5.36
C PHE A 45 -15.14 16.79 6.69
N HIS A 46 -14.33 17.82 6.92
CA HIS A 46 -14.38 18.59 8.16
C HIS A 46 -15.69 19.37 8.32
N LYS A 47 -16.25 19.92 7.23
CA LYS A 47 -17.57 20.59 7.23
C LYS A 47 -18.70 19.62 7.52
N LEU A 48 -18.61 18.37 7.04
CA LEU A 48 -19.63 17.34 7.25
C LEU A 48 -19.52 16.69 8.64
N SER A 49 -18.30 16.49 9.14
CA SER A 49 -18.00 15.88 10.43
C SER A 49 -16.60 16.25 10.91
N ALA A 50 -16.52 16.84 12.11
CA ALA A 50 -15.25 17.16 12.75
C ALA A 50 -14.37 15.90 12.90
N ASP A 51 -14.96 14.76 13.26
CA ASP A 51 -14.26 13.49 13.42
C ASP A 51 -13.70 12.96 12.09
N ALA A 52 -14.46 13.11 11.01
CA ALA A 52 -14.00 12.73 9.67
C ALA A 52 -12.82 13.60 9.22
N GLY A 53 -12.90 14.93 9.42
CA GLY A 53 -11.78 15.83 9.15
C GLY A 53 -10.54 15.48 9.98
N ALA A 54 -10.71 15.17 11.27
CA ALA A 54 -9.61 14.74 12.14
C ALA A 54 -9.00 13.39 11.69
N ALA A 55 -9.80 12.47 11.17
CA ALA A 55 -9.32 11.21 10.61
C ALA A 55 -8.48 11.43 9.34
N VAL A 56 -8.94 12.32 8.45
CA VAL A 56 -8.17 12.70 7.25
C VAL A 56 -6.86 13.37 7.62
N ARG A 57 -6.86 14.27 8.62
CA ARG A 57 -5.63 14.87 9.15
C ARG A 57 -4.64 13.82 9.61
N ARG A 58 -5.09 12.87 10.45
CA ARG A 58 -4.24 11.76 10.92
C ARG A 58 -3.66 10.93 9.77
N ALA A 59 -4.46 10.66 8.73
CA ALA A 59 -3.97 9.94 7.55
C ALA A 59 -2.89 10.71 6.79
N LEU A 60 -3.04 12.04 6.65
CA LEU A 60 -2.02 12.90 6.02
C LEU A 60 -0.71 12.88 6.81
N ASP A 61 -0.79 12.91 8.15
CA ASP A 61 0.39 12.85 9.02
C ASP A 61 1.12 11.50 8.86
N SER A 62 0.39 10.38 8.85
CA SER A 62 0.98 9.04 8.63
C SER A 62 1.65 8.89 7.27
N ILE A 63 1.12 9.52 6.21
CA ILE A 63 1.75 9.50 4.88
C ILE A 63 3.09 10.26 4.92
N GLU A 64 3.15 11.40 5.61
CA GLU A 64 4.38 12.17 5.74
C GLU A 64 5.45 11.42 6.55
N GLU A 65 5.04 10.75 7.62
CA GLU A 65 5.92 9.88 8.41
C GLU A 65 6.48 8.73 7.56
N ALA A 66 5.63 8.04 6.80
CA ALA A 66 6.04 6.96 5.92
C ALA A 66 7.05 7.44 4.87
N ARG A 67 6.80 8.61 4.27
CA ARG A 67 7.71 9.19 3.27
C ARG A 67 9.06 9.58 3.87
N SER A 68 9.05 10.15 5.07
CA SER A 68 10.26 10.51 5.82
C SER A 68 11.09 9.26 6.17
N ALA A 69 10.43 8.19 6.63
CA ALA A 69 11.08 6.92 6.95
C ALA A 69 11.73 6.29 5.71
N MET A 70 11.03 6.34 4.57
CA MET A 70 11.61 5.92 3.30
C MET A 70 12.86 6.75 3.02
N ALA A 71 12.77 8.08 2.96
CA ALA A 71 13.91 8.97 2.63
C ALA A 71 15.17 8.66 3.46
N PHE A 72 15.02 8.45 4.78
CA PHE A 72 16.14 8.07 5.65
C PHE A 72 16.75 6.71 5.31
N GLY A 73 15.93 5.70 5.00
CA GLY A 73 16.41 4.36 4.61
C GLY A 73 17.22 4.32 3.31
N ALA A 74 17.07 5.31 2.41
CA ALA A 74 17.88 5.38 1.19
C ALA A 74 19.30 5.97 1.42
N ASN A 75 19.47 6.81 2.43
CA ASN A 75 20.76 7.44 2.72
C ASN A 75 21.69 6.55 3.56
N GLY A 76 21.15 5.62 4.36
CA GLY A 76 21.95 4.68 5.16
C GLY A 76 22.70 3.64 4.32
N SER A 77 22.13 3.22 3.19
CA SER A 77 22.70 2.15 2.35
C SER A 77 23.85 2.59 1.44
N ARG A 78 24.21 3.88 1.42
CA ARG A 78 25.32 4.42 0.61
C ARG A 78 26.60 4.68 1.42
N ALA A 79 26.56 4.52 2.75
CA ALA A 79 27.66 4.90 3.66
C ALA A 79 28.50 3.71 4.17
N SER A 80 28.32 2.50 3.63
CA SER A 80 29.11 1.31 3.98
C SER A 80 29.60 0.63 2.72
N GLY A 81 30.67 1.17 2.15
CA GLY A 81 31.29 0.65 0.94
C GLY A 81 32.54 1.45 0.59
N ASP A 82 33.51 1.47 1.50
CA ASP A 82 34.92 1.79 1.26
C ASP A 82 35.77 0.69 1.90
#